data_AF-Q4D6L5-F1
#
_entry.id   AF-Q4D6L5-F1
#
_cell.length_a   1.000
_cell.length_b   1.000
_cell.length_c   1.000
_cell.angle_alpha   90.00
_cell.angle_beta   90.00
_cell.angle_gamma   90.00
#
_symmetry.space_group_name_H-M   'P 1'
#
loop_
_entity.id
_entity.type
_entity.pdbx_description
1 polymer ?
#
loop_
_entity_poly.entity_id
_entity_poly.type
_entity_poly.pdbx_seq_one_letter_code
_entity_poly.pdbx_strand_id
1 'polypeptide(L)'
;MSTAPTFVRVGELACQRNPFLRGLRARVVLCEPVSINKPAGGSGKGGHNSTNTNPSYNVVLTDSVLFPEGGGQPCDHGTIVYGNEEVPVRNVQRRGDTCVISTPCPLEVGEEVEVRVDWPRRFDHMQHHSAQHLLSAVVEKAPQCRLPTVSWSLTHPYSFIVLPTGNKIDSDVVAHLEKVCNDAIARAVPVRCDMYPSKEAYEQALREKVEKEDSGEIFRQSRSIPSDVTGPIRIITVEDGIDQCTCCGTHVSNLTQLQMIKLLHQETKGDTLKLFFVTGDRLCRYYGDMYFREKELMKELGGVRPEEFVAAAVKRGKEYADMEKRLKNLTLELMKAESEKLIAEAKASLAEGAGGGIVVYRRDDVGGDFFNALRDAIRQACPECLAVLAWGSPVATTTAGGALGRAKTGQFMVIGPTDRVESLAPSVCMALEGKGGMSKYGYRGKGNLAGWDKLVQKLLLS
;
A
#
# COMPACT_ATOMS: atom_id res chain seq x y z
N MET A 1 1.18 -55.18 20.47
CA MET A 1 1.19 -54.49 19.17
C MET A 1 0.92 -53.03 19.44
N SER A 2 1.91 -52.15 19.29
CA SER A 2 1.70 -50.70 19.41
C SER A 2 0.78 -50.29 18.25
N THR A 3 -0.44 -49.88 18.55
CA THR A 3 -1.35 -49.29 17.55
C THR A 3 -0.63 -48.09 16.97
N ALA A 4 -0.41 -48.08 15.65
CA ALA A 4 0.22 -46.95 14.97
C ALA A 4 -0.51 -45.66 15.40
N PRO A 5 0.21 -44.60 15.81
CA PRO A 5 -0.41 -43.38 16.26
C PRO A 5 -1.29 -42.82 15.13
N THR A 6 -2.58 -42.67 15.41
CA THR A 6 -3.54 -42.03 14.50
C THR A 6 -3.44 -40.51 14.64
N PHE A 7 -3.85 -39.79 13.60
CA PHE A 7 -3.95 -38.32 13.64
C PHE A 7 -5.38 -37.88 13.96
N VAL A 8 -5.50 -36.73 14.62
CA VAL A 8 -6.79 -36.05 14.83
C VAL A 8 -7.21 -35.34 13.54
N ARG A 9 -8.46 -35.51 13.16
CA ARG A 9 -9.03 -34.93 11.94
C ARG A 9 -9.20 -33.42 12.06
N VAL A 10 -9.10 -32.72 10.93
CA VAL A 10 -9.50 -31.32 10.81
C VAL A 10 -10.98 -31.19 11.13
N GLY A 11 -11.32 -30.33 12.08
CA GLY A 11 -12.62 -30.23 12.75
C GLY A 11 -12.50 -30.54 14.24
N GLU A 12 -11.53 -31.38 14.62
CA GLU A 12 -11.32 -31.87 15.99
C GLU A 12 -9.96 -31.46 16.56
N LEU A 13 -9.11 -30.73 15.84
CA LEU A 13 -7.73 -30.43 16.25
C LEU A 13 -7.66 -29.72 17.62
N ALA A 14 -6.53 -29.84 18.31
CA ALA A 14 -6.30 -29.17 19.59
C ALA A 14 -6.56 -27.66 19.53
N CYS A 15 -6.14 -26.98 18.46
CA CYS A 15 -6.43 -25.56 18.25
C CYS A 15 -7.92 -25.24 17.99
N GLN A 16 -8.70 -26.22 17.55
CA GLN A 16 -10.14 -26.06 17.31
C GLN A 16 -10.95 -26.33 18.58
N ARG A 17 -10.48 -27.27 19.43
CA ARG A 17 -11.03 -27.56 20.77
C ARG A 17 -10.71 -26.43 21.74
N ASN A 18 -9.49 -25.91 21.69
CA ASN A 18 -9.04 -24.80 22.51
C ASN A 18 -8.22 -23.81 21.64
N PRO A 19 -8.86 -22.78 21.06
CA PRO A 19 -8.19 -21.75 20.27
C PRO A 19 -7.08 -20.99 21.01
N PHE A 20 -7.13 -20.96 22.35
CA PHE A 20 -6.14 -20.30 23.21
C PHE A 20 -4.95 -21.18 23.56
N LEU A 21 -4.95 -22.46 23.15
CA LEU A 21 -3.80 -23.33 23.32
C LEU A 21 -2.62 -22.79 22.49
N ARG A 22 -1.50 -22.50 23.17
CA ARG A 22 -0.30 -21.90 22.55
C ARG A 22 0.79 -22.90 22.21
N GLY A 23 0.75 -24.07 22.83
CA GLY A 23 1.68 -25.13 22.55
C GLY A 23 1.08 -26.51 22.79
N LEU A 24 1.67 -27.51 22.14
CA LEU A 24 1.21 -28.89 22.20
C LEU A 24 2.40 -29.83 22.00
N ARG A 25 2.50 -30.87 22.83
CA ARG A 25 3.35 -32.02 22.55
C ARG A 25 2.59 -33.01 21.69
N ALA A 26 3.18 -33.42 20.58
CA ALA A 26 2.60 -34.37 19.63
C ALA A 26 3.68 -35.28 19.05
N ARG A 27 3.28 -36.43 18.48
CA ARG A 27 4.22 -37.32 17.79
C ARG A 27 4.10 -37.19 16.29
N VAL A 28 5.20 -37.37 15.58
CA VAL A 28 5.22 -37.45 14.12
C VAL A 28 4.56 -38.76 13.68
N VAL A 29 3.50 -38.67 12.90
CA VAL A 29 2.77 -39.81 12.30
C VAL A 29 3.30 -40.09 10.90
N LEU A 30 3.60 -39.04 10.14
CA LEU A 30 4.07 -39.12 8.77
C LEU A 30 5.07 -38.00 8.49
N CYS A 31 6.14 -38.31 7.75
CA CYS A 31 7.03 -37.32 7.16
C CYS A 31 7.42 -37.76 5.75
N GLU A 32 7.06 -36.97 4.73
CA GLU A 32 7.30 -37.30 3.33
C GLU A 32 7.92 -36.12 2.58
N PRO A 33 8.89 -36.33 1.68
CA PRO A 33 9.44 -35.25 0.87
C PRO A 33 8.39 -34.69 -0.10
N VAL A 34 8.37 -33.36 -0.29
CA VAL A 34 7.54 -32.70 -1.29
C VAL A 34 8.17 -32.89 -2.66
N SER A 35 7.49 -33.62 -3.55
CA SER A 35 7.91 -33.79 -4.94
C SER A 35 7.94 -32.44 -5.67
N ILE A 36 9.14 -31.95 -6.01
CA ILE A 36 9.30 -30.79 -6.89
C ILE A 36 8.99 -31.26 -8.32
N ASN A 37 7.76 -31.07 -8.78
CA ASN A 37 7.44 -31.22 -10.19
C ASN A 37 8.23 -30.15 -10.97
N LYS A 38 9.33 -30.56 -11.62
CA LYS A 38 9.99 -29.73 -12.64
C LYS A 38 8.94 -29.36 -13.69
N PRO A 39 8.82 -28.09 -14.11
CA PRO A 39 7.89 -27.74 -15.16
C PRO A 39 8.28 -28.50 -16.42
N ALA A 40 7.37 -29.34 -16.91
CA ALA A 40 7.49 -29.94 -18.24
C ALA A 40 7.61 -28.82 -19.26
N GLY A 41 8.58 -28.93 -20.16
CA GLY A 41 9.03 -27.87 -21.07
C GLY A 41 7.89 -27.08 -21.70
N GLY A 42 7.82 -25.79 -21.35
CA GLY A 42 6.97 -24.80 -21.99
C GLY A 42 7.78 -23.53 -22.17
N SER A 43 8.30 -23.32 -23.38
CA SER A 43 8.92 -22.08 -23.81
C SER A 43 7.88 -20.95 -23.78
N GLY A 44 7.82 -20.20 -22.69
CA GLY A 44 6.85 -19.12 -22.49
C GLY A 44 7.47 -17.96 -21.73
N LYS A 45 7.54 -16.80 -22.40
CA LYS A 45 8.21 -15.57 -22.00
C LYS A 45 7.88 -15.10 -20.57
N GLY A 46 8.93 -14.76 -19.82
CA GLY A 46 8.97 -13.56 -18.97
C GLY A 46 8.01 -13.52 -17.77
N GLY A 47 8.19 -14.43 -16.82
CA GLY A 47 7.65 -14.29 -15.47
C GLY A 47 8.66 -14.83 -14.46
N HIS A 48 9.05 -14.00 -13.49
CA HIS A 48 9.97 -14.35 -12.40
C HIS A 48 9.33 -15.40 -11.47
N ASN A 49 9.24 -16.65 -11.93
CA ASN A 49 8.91 -17.77 -11.05
C ASN A 49 10.18 -18.21 -10.34
N SER A 50 10.40 -17.62 -9.16
CA SER A 50 11.32 -18.15 -8.16
C SER A 50 10.86 -19.57 -7.80
N THR A 51 11.43 -20.58 -8.45
CA THR A 51 11.26 -21.97 -8.04
C THR A 51 12.04 -22.14 -6.75
N ASN A 52 11.33 -22.21 -5.62
CA ASN A 52 11.94 -22.39 -4.31
C ASN A 52 12.59 -23.80 -4.29
N THR A 53 13.90 -23.88 -4.50
CA THR A 53 14.67 -25.12 -4.63
C THR A 53 15.02 -25.78 -3.28
N ASN A 54 14.56 -25.20 -2.18
CA ASN A 54 14.87 -25.74 -0.86
C ASN A 54 14.09 -27.05 -0.63
N PRO A 55 14.73 -28.07 -0.03
CA PRO A 55 14.03 -29.28 0.37
C PRO A 55 12.86 -28.92 1.30
N SER A 56 11.71 -29.55 1.08
CA SER A 56 10.52 -29.37 1.90
C SER A 56 9.87 -30.72 2.15
N TYR A 57 9.31 -30.90 3.33
CA TYR A 57 8.67 -32.13 3.78
C TYR A 57 7.26 -31.83 4.26
N ASN A 58 6.34 -32.74 3.99
CA ASN A 58 5.00 -32.76 4.55
C ASN A 58 5.03 -33.60 5.83
N VAL A 59 4.73 -32.97 6.96
CA VAL A 59 4.67 -33.61 8.27
C VAL A 59 3.22 -33.68 8.75
N VAL A 60 2.81 -34.83 9.24
CA VAL A 60 1.55 -35.03 9.96
C VAL A 60 1.87 -35.40 11.40
N LEU A 61 1.24 -34.72 12.34
CA LEU A 61 1.37 -35.00 13.77
C LEU A 61 0.10 -35.69 14.30
N THR A 62 0.19 -36.32 15.47
CA THR A 62 -0.96 -36.93 16.14
C THR A 62 -2.10 -35.95 16.39
N ASP A 63 -1.78 -34.69 16.66
CA ASP A 63 -2.73 -33.59 16.79
C ASP A 63 -2.00 -32.27 16.49
N SER A 64 -2.73 -31.18 16.21
CA SER A 64 -2.15 -29.90 15.84
C SER A 64 -2.66 -28.75 16.71
N VAL A 65 -1.70 -27.99 17.23
CA VAL A 65 -1.96 -26.64 17.78
C VAL A 65 -1.89 -25.57 16.70
N LEU A 66 -1.45 -25.87 15.47
CA LEU A 66 -1.45 -24.94 14.34
C LEU A 66 -2.70 -25.17 13.49
N PHE A 67 -3.45 -24.11 13.22
CA PHE A 67 -4.64 -24.18 12.37
C PHE A 67 -4.20 -24.27 10.90
N PRO A 68 -4.65 -25.31 10.16
CA PRO A 68 -4.47 -25.34 8.71
C PRO A 68 -5.34 -24.28 8.05
N GLU A 69 -4.95 -23.74 6.90
CA GLU A 69 -5.82 -22.81 6.18
C GLU A 69 -7.22 -23.42 5.90
N GLY A 70 -8.26 -22.58 6.01
CA GLY A 70 -9.62 -23.05 5.78
C GLY A 70 -10.68 -22.01 6.13
N GLY A 71 -11.81 -22.05 5.39
CA GLY A 71 -12.96 -21.20 5.66
C GLY A 71 -12.69 -19.70 5.57
N GLY A 72 -11.70 -19.26 4.79
CA GLY A 72 -11.30 -17.85 4.68
C GLY A 72 -10.25 -17.38 5.70
N GLN A 73 -9.92 -18.20 6.69
CA GLN A 73 -8.84 -17.95 7.65
C GLN A 73 -7.50 -18.52 7.14
N PRO A 74 -6.44 -17.70 7.01
CA PRO A 74 -5.10 -18.15 6.70
C PRO A 74 -4.54 -19.10 7.75
N CYS A 75 -3.59 -19.95 7.34
CA CYS A 75 -2.91 -20.84 8.26
C CYS A 75 -2.14 -20.09 9.36
N ASP A 76 -1.98 -20.76 10.50
CA ASP A 76 -1.07 -20.28 11.53
C ASP A 76 0.38 -20.45 11.12
N HIS A 77 1.22 -19.63 11.76
CA HIS A 77 2.64 -19.85 11.81
C HIS A 77 3.02 -20.38 13.19
N GLY A 78 4.23 -20.91 13.31
CA GLY A 78 4.72 -21.39 14.59
C GLY A 78 6.14 -21.92 14.50
N THR A 79 6.49 -22.73 15.50
CA THR A 79 7.79 -23.39 15.61
C THR A 79 7.56 -24.82 16.09
N ILE A 80 8.25 -25.78 15.49
CA ILE A 80 8.37 -27.15 15.99
C ILE A 80 9.72 -27.27 16.68
N VAL A 81 9.72 -27.76 17.92
CA VAL A 81 10.92 -27.96 18.75
C VAL A 81 11.09 -29.45 19.03
N TYR A 82 12.28 -29.97 18.76
CA TYR A 82 12.67 -31.35 19.06
C TYR A 82 14.16 -31.41 19.36
N GLY A 83 14.54 -32.12 20.42
CA GLY A 83 15.91 -32.06 20.94
C GLY A 83 16.34 -30.61 21.23
N ASN A 84 17.38 -30.14 20.54
CA ASN A 84 17.89 -28.77 20.60
C ASN A 84 17.60 -27.96 19.32
N GLU A 85 16.79 -28.49 18.41
CA GLU A 85 16.46 -27.88 17.12
C GLU A 85 15.14 -27.11 17.20
N GLU A 86 15.08 -25.97 16.53
CA GLU A 86 13.85 -25.19 16.35
C GLU A 86 13.58 -24.97 14.86
N VAL A 87 12.43 -25.47 14.41
CA VAL A 87 12.04 -25.43 13.00
C VAL A 87 10.87 -24.47 12.80
N PRO A 88 11.06 -23.35 12.08
CA PRO A 88 9.98 -22.40 11.81
C PRO A 88 8.97 -23.01 10.84
N VAL A 89 7.69 -22.87 11.17
CA VAL A 89 6.56 -23.30 10.36
C VAL A 89 5.85 -22.08 9.79
N ARG A 90 5.74 -22.03 8.46
CA ARG A 90 5.08 -20.93 7.72
C ARG A 90 3.94 -21.39 6.81
N ASN A 91 3.71 -22.69 6.71
CA ASN A 91 2.67 -23.24 5.86
C ASN A 91 2.05 -24.47 6.51
N VAL A 92 0.76 -24.37 6.83
CA VAL A 92 -0.05 -25.47 7.36
C VAL A 92 -1.31 -25.59 6.51
N GLN A 93 -1.50 -26.75 5.92
CA GLN A 93 -2.48 -26.98 4.87
C GLN A 93 -3.45 -28.08 5.27
N ARG A 94 -4.72 -27.93 4.90
CA ARG A 94 -5.71 -29.00 5.01
C ARG A 94 -5.65 -29.87 3.75
N ARG A 95 -5.40 -31.17 3.90
CA ARG A 95 -5.53 -32.16 2.83
C ARG A 95 -6.60 -33.18 3.23
N GLY A 96 -7.81 -33.03 2.68
CA GLY A 96 -8.97 -33.82 3.13
C GLY A 96 -9.32 -33.50 4.58
N ASP A 97 -9.23 -34.49 5.46
CA ASP A 97 -9.39 -34.36 6.91
C ASP A 97 -8.05 -34.29 7.66
N THR A 98 -6.91 -34.26 6.95
CA THR A 98 -5.58 -34.28 7.55
C THR A 98 -4.98 -32.88 7.63
N CYS A 99 -4.37 -32.55 8.76
CA CYS A 99 -3.57 -31.33 8.94
C CYS A 99 -2.11 -31.61 8.55
N VAL A 100 -1.60 -30.92 7.53
CA VAL A 100 -0.26 -31.14 6.97
C VAL A 100 0.60 -29.91 7.19
N ILE A 101 1.71 -30.08 7.89
CA ILE A 101 2.68 -29.02 8.18
C ILE A 101 3.85 -29.13 7.20
N SER A 102 4.19 -28.04 6.51
CA SER A 102 5.41 -28.01 5.68
C SER A 102 6.62 -27.62 6.51
N THR A 103 7.65 -28.46 6.51
CA THR A 103 8.94 -28.21 7.20
C THR A 103 10.10 -28.18 6.19
N PRO A 104 11.20 -27.45 6.47
CA PRO A 104 12.41 -27.44 5.65
C PRO A 104 13.31 -28.67 5.84
N CYS A 105 13.16 -29.39 6.95
CA CYS A 105 13.90 -30.61 7.29
C CYS A 105 12.93 -31.76 7.57
N PRO A 106 13.38 -33.02 7.38
CA PRO A 106 12.57 -34.18 7.76
C PRO A 106 12.52 -34.30 9.28
N LEU A 107 11.43 -34.88 9.79
CA LEU A 107 11.29 -35.28 11.20
C LEU A 107 11.12 -36.79 11.26
N GLU A 108 11.66 -37.41 12.32
CA GLU A 108 11.62 -38.87 12.44
C GLU A 108 10.21 -39.33 12.84
N VAL A 109 9.65 -40.31 12.11
CA VAL A 109 8.32 -40.86 12.43
C VAL A 109 8.37 -41.52 13.82
N GLY A 110 7.43 -41.15 14.68
CA GLY A 110 7.37 -41.57 16.09
C GLY A 110 8.05 -40.61 17.07
N GLU A 111 8.85 -39.66 16.59
CA GLU A 111 9.50 -38.62 17.40
C GLU A 111 8.46 -37.73 18.10
N GLU A 112 8.70 -37.42 19.36
CA GLU A 112 7.88 -36.45 20.11
C GLU A 112 8.43 -35.05 19.91
N VAL A 113 7.56 -34.13 19.50
CA VAL A 113 7.89 -32.74 19.22
C VAL A 113 7.00 -31.81 20.05
N GLU A 114 7.52 -30.64 20.41
CA GLU A 114 6.74 -29.55 20.99
C GLU A 114 6.45 -28.51 19.90
N VAL A 115 5.17 -28.29 19.59
CA VAL A 115 4.74 -27.29 18.63
C VAL A 115 4.29 -26.05 19.38
N ARG A 116 4.75 -24.87 18.96
CA ARG A 116 4.41 -23.56 19.51
C ARG A 116 3.78 -22.68 18.42
N VAL A 117 2.68 -22.00 18.72
CA VAL A 117 2.01 -21.09 17.78
C VAL A 117 2.63 -19.68 17.82
N ASP A 118 2.69 -19.02 16.67
CA ASP A 118 2.88 -17.56 16.59
C ASP A 118 1.63 -16.88 17.18
N TRP A 119 1.68 -16.59 18.48
CA TRP A 119 0.53 -16.11 19.24
C TRP A 119 -0.04 -14.77 18.73
N PRO A 120 0.78 -13.74 18.44
CA PRO A 120 0.27 -12.50 17.83
C PRO A 120 -0.53 -12.75 16.55
N ARG A 121 -0.06 -13.65 15.67
CA ARG A 121 -0.79 -14.03 14.45
C ARG A 121 -2.09 -14.77 14.77
N ARG A 122 -2.03 -15.79 15.63
CA ARG A 122 -3.22 -16.55 16.04
C ARG A 122 -4.29 -15.65 16.63
N PHE A 123 -3.92 -14.76 17.53
CA PHE A 123 -4.87 -13.89 18.20
C PHE A 123 -5.47 -12.84 17.25
N ASP A 124 -4.66 -12.26 16.36
CA ASP A 124 -5.14 -11.40 15.27
C ASP A 124 -6.15 -12.14 14.37
N HIS A 125 -5.88 -13.41 14.03
CA HIS A 125 -6.81 -14.24 13.27
C HIS A 125 -8.12 -14.50 14.02
N MET A 126 -8.04 -14.87 15.31
CA MET A 126 -9.20 -15.08 16.17
C MET A 126 -10.08 -13.84 16.25
N GLN A 127 -9.48 -12.66 16.41
CA GLN A 127 -10.20 -11.39 16.45
C GLN A 127 -10.95 -11.15 15.14
N HIS A 128 -10.28 -11.22 13.99
CA HIS A 128 -10.92 -10.92 12.70
C HIS A 128 -11.96 -11.95 12.30
N HIS A 129 -11.76 -13.23 12.63
CA HIS A 129 -12.75 -14.27 12.33
C HIS A 129 -14.01 -14.09 13.18
N SER A 130 -13.88 -13.91 14.49
CA SER A 130 -15.04 -13.64 15.34
C SER A 130 -15.74 -12.31 15.00
N ALA A 131 -14.98 -11.28 14.63
CA ALA A 131 -15.56 -10.03 14.12
C ALA A 131 -16.33 -10.23 12.81
N GLN A 132 -15.87 -11.11 11.93
CA GLN A 132 -16.62 -11.47 10.73
C GLN A 132 -17.94 -12.16 11.06
N HIS A 133 -17.98 -13.11 11.99
CA HIS A 133 -19.23 -13.74 12.43
C HIS A 133 -20.21 -12.71 12.97
N LEU A 134 -19.75 -11.86 13.88
CA LEU A 134 -20.55 -10.77 14.45
C LEU A 134 -21.10 -9.85 13.34
N LEU A 135 -20.25 -9.36 12.44
CA LEU A 135 -20.66 -8.46 11.38
C LEU A 135 -21.64 -9.12 10.41
N SER A 136 -21.39 -10.38 10.03
CA SER A 136 -22.25 -11.11 9.09
C SER A 136 -23.64 -11.31 9.67
N ALA A 137 -23.73 -11.71 10.94
CA ALA A 137 -24.99 -11.85 11.65
C ALA A 137 -25.76 -10.52 11.77
N VAL A 138 -25.06 -9.44 12.11
CA VAL A 138 -25.65 -8.10 12.22
C VAL A 138 -26.18 -7.61 10.87
N VAL A 139 -25.42 -7.78 9.79
CA VAL A 139 -25.84 -7.39 8.43
C VAL A 139 -27.03 -8.23 7.93
N GLU A 140 -27.02 -9.53 8.21
CA GLU A 140 -28.10 -10.44 7.79
C GLU A 140 -29.40 -10.19 8.56
N LYS A 141 -29.32 -9.78 9.83
CA LYS A 141 -30.50 -9.49 10.67
C LYS A 141 -31.02 -8.05 10.54
N ALA A 142 -30.17 -7.09 10.17
CA ALA A 142 -30.54 -5.69 10.04
C ALA A 142 -31.66 -5.51 8.99
N PRO A 143 -32.85 -4.98 9.36
CA PRO A 143 -33.97 -4.78 8.44
C PRO A 143 -33.65 -3.94 7.20
N GLN A 144 -32.66 -3.04 7.31
CA GLN A 144 -32.19 -2.16 6.24
C GLN A 144 -31.35 -2.89 5.19
N CYS A 145 -30.78 -4.05 5.51
CA CYS A 145 -29.90 -4.81 4.63
C CYS A 145 -30.51 -6.18 4.29
N ARG A 146 -30.63 -7.06 5.29
CA ARG A 146 -31.01 -8.48 5.12
C ARG A 146 -30.14 -9.21 4.09
N LEU A 147 -28.84 -8.95 4.12
CA LEU A 147 -27.89 -9.50 3.15
C LEU A 147 -27.07 -10.63 3.79
N PRO A 148 -27.08 -11.85 3.23
CA PRO A 148 -26.20 -12.91 3.70
C PRO A 148 -24.77 -12.64 3.25
N THR A 149 -23.79 -13.12 4.02
CA THR A 149 -22.38 -13.10 3.57
C THR A 149 -22.11 -14.27 2.64
N VAL A 150 -21.81 -14.00 1.36
CA VAL A 150 -21.54 -15.06 0.36
C VAL A 150 -20.07 -15.51 0.37
N SER A 151 -19.16 -14.64 0.81
CA SER A 151 -17.74 -14.93 0.97
C SER A 151 -17.13 -13.93 1.94
N TRP A 152 -15.97 -14.24 2.51
CA TRP A 152 -15.18 -13.28 3.27
C TRP A 152 -13.70 -13.58 3.08
N SER A 153 -12.83 -12.65 3.47
CA SER A 153 -11.41 -12.90 3.48
C SER A 153 -10.73 -12.16 4.61
N LEU A 154 -9.86 -12.89 5.33
CA LEU A 154 -8.96 -12.34 6.31
C LEU A 154 -7.64 -11.97 5.60
N THR A 155 -7.54 -10.71 5.19
CA THR A 155 -6.37 -10.16 4.47
C THR A 155 -5.66 -9.10 5.29
N HIS A 156 -4.47 -8.68 4.86
CA HIS A 156 -3.75 -7.53 5.43
C HIS A 156 -3.76 -6.36 4.43
N PRO A 157 -3.99 -5.12 4.87
CA PRO A 157 -4.22 -4.68 6.25
C PRO A 157 -5.66 -4.87 6.75
N TYR A 158 -6.65 -5.00 5.88
CA TYR A 158 -8.07 -5.07 6.28
C TYR A 158 -8.69 -6.41 5.89
N SER A 159 -9.73 -6.82 6.62
CA SER A 159 -10.59 -7.94 6.22
C SER A 159 -11.86 -7.40 5.55
N PHE A 160 -12.58 -8.25 4.82
CA PHE A 160 -13.85 -7.86 4.22
C PHE A 160 -14.83 -9.04 4.17
N ILE A 161 -16.12 -8.71 4.24
CA ILE A 161 -17.21 -9.61 3.86
C ILE A 161 -17.72 -9.23 2.46
N VAL A 162 -18.17 -10.23 1.70
CA VAL A 162 -18.78 -10.06 0.38
C VAL A 162 -20.28 -10.27 0.54
N LEU A 163 -21.04 -9.26 0.13
CA LEU A 163 -22.50 -9.23 0.17
C LEU A 163 -23.04 -9.29 -1.27
N PRO A 164 -24.16 -9.98 -1.52
CA PRO A 164 -24.75 -10.15 -2.84
C PRO A 164 -25.58 -8.91 -3.23
N THR A 165 -24.95 -7.74 -3.20
CA THR A 165 -25.51 -6.47 -3.66
C THR A 165 -24.49 -5.76 -4.55
N GLY A 166 -24.90 -5.27 -5.71
CA GLY A 166 -24.06 -4.39 -6.55
C GLY A 166 -24.02 -2.93 -6.07
N ASN A 167 -24.80 -2.60 -5.04
CA ASN A 167 -24.98 -1.24 -4.54
C ASN A 167 -24.24 -1.05 -3.21
N LYS A 168 -23.71 0.15 -2.99
CA LYS A 168 -23.18 0.55 -1.68
C LYS A 168 -24.33 0.63 -0.67
N ILE A 169 -24.03 0.24 0.56
CA ILE A 169 -24.88 0.47 1.73
C ILE A 169 -24.72 1.94 2.13
N ASP A 170 -25.83 2.62 2.40
CA ASP A 170 -25.84 4.01 2.83
C ASP A 170 -25.02 4.21 4.11
N SER A 171 -24.37 5.37 4.24
CA SER A 171 -23.40 5.63 5.31
C SER A 171 -24.02 5.60 6.71
N ASP A 172 -25.27 6.00 6.84
CA ASP A 172 -26.05 5.94 8.10
C ASP A 172 -26.35 4.49 8.49
N VAL A 173 -26.68 3.63 7.51
CA VAL A 173 -26.86 2.20 7.73
C VAL A 173 -25.53 1.54 8.12
N VAL A 174 -24.41 1.87 7.44
CA VAL A 174 -23.07 1.39 7.84
C VAL A 174 -22.74 1.83 9.27
N ALA A 175 -23.00 3.08 9.64
CA ALA A 175 -22.78 3.58 10.99
C ALA A 175 -23.66 2.85 12.04
N HIS A 176 -24.91 2.54 11.69
CA HIS A 176 -25.79 1.75 12.53
C HIS A 176 -25.28 0.32 12.74
N LEU A 177 -24.87 -0.37 11.65
CA LEU A 177 -24.29 -1.71 11.72
C LEU A 177 -23.04 -1.75 12.60
N GLU A 178 -22.14 -0.77 12.44
CA GLU A 178 -20.95 -0.60 13.26
C GLU A 178 -21.32 -0.42 14.74
N LYS A 179 -22.32 0.43 15.03
CA LYS A 179 -22.79 0.64 16.40
C LYS A 179 -23.33 -0.64 17.02
N VAL A 180 -24.19 -1.39 16.30
CA VAL A 180 -24.76 -2.65 16.81
C VAL A 180 -23.66 -3.67 17.12
N CYS A 181 -22.65 -3.79 16.26
CA CYS A 181 -21.51 -4.66 16.53
C CYS A 181 -20.75 -4.21 17.79
N ASN A 182 -20.43 -2.91 17.91
CA ASN A 182 -19.68 -2.40 19.05
C ASN A 182 -20.49 -2.43 20.37
N ASP A 183 -21.82 -2.29 20.32
CA ASP A 183 -22.69 -2.48 21.48
C ASP A 183 -22.63 -3.94 21.97
N ALA A 184 -22.60 -4.92 21.06
CA ALA A 184 -22.42 -6.34 21.41
C ALA A 184 -21.02 -6.63 21.98
N ILE A 185 -19.98 -6.01 21.41
CA ILE A 185 -18.61 -6.05 21.96
C ILE A 185 -18.60 -5.51 23.39
N ALA A 186 -19.22 -4.36 23.63
CA ALA A 186 -19.28 -3.72 24.94
C ALA A 186 -20.05 -4.54 25.99
N ARG A 187 -21.08 -5.30 25.56
CA ARG A 187 -21.81 -6.24 26.44
C ARG A 187 -21.04 -7.50 26.80
N ALA A 188 -19.83 -7.69 26.27
CA ALA A 188 -19.03 -8.88 26.49
C ALA A 188 -19.73 -10.19 26.11
N VAL A 189 -20.52 -10.16 25.03
CA VAL A 189 -21.28 -11.35 24.59
C VAL A 189 -20.33 -12.54 24.44
N PRO A 190 -20.62 -13.67 25.11
CA PRO A 190 -19.74 -14.84 25.02
C PRO A 190 -19.74 -15.46 23.61
N VAL A 191 -18.62 -16.08 23.28
CA VAL A 191 -18.44 -16.86 22.05
C VAL A 191 -18.07 -18.29 22.46
N ARG A 192 -18.97 -19.23 22.19
CA ARG A 192 -18.80 -20.65 22.53
C ARG A 192 -18.46 -21.49 21.30
N CYS A 193 -17.73 -22.56 21.55
CA CYS A 193 -17.37 -23.56 20.57
C CYS A 193 -17.81 -24.93 21.09
N ASP A 194 -18.86 -25.49 20.47
CA ASP A 194 -19.39 -26.79 20.81
C ASP A 194 -19.01 -27.80 19.72
N MET A 195 -18.60 -29.01 20.14
CA MET A 195 -18.30 -30.11 19.23
C MET A 195 -19.23 -31.28 19.50
N TYR A 196 -19.81 -31.81 18.43
CA TYR A 196 -20.66 -32.97 18.44
C TYR A 196 -19.97 -34.09 17.66
N PRO A 197 -20.02 -35.34 18.14
CA PRO A 197 -19.34 -36.47 17.49
C PRO A 197 -19.92 -36.81 16.11
N SER A 198 -21.19 -36.46 15.88
CA SER A 198 -21.88 -36.65 14.60
C SER A 198 -22.96 -35.59 14.38
N LYS A 199 -23.48 -35.54 13.16
CA LYS A 199 -24.63 -34.71 12.80
C LYS A 199 -25.88 -35.09 13.60
N GLU A 200 -26.10 -36.39 13.80
CA GLU A 200 -27.24 -36.90 14.57
C GLU A 200 -27.17 -36.44 16.04
N ALA A 201 -25.97 -36.46 16.65
CA ALA A 201 -25.78 -35.96 18.00
C ALA A 201 -26.05 -34.45 18.12
N TYR A 202 -25.67 -33.68 17.10
CA TYR A 202 -26.01 -32.25 17.04
C TYR A 202 -27.51 -32.02 16.88
N GLU A 203 -28.17 -32.73 15.96
CA GLU A 203 -29.60 -32.62 15.71
C GLU A 203 -30.42 -33.02 16.94
N GLN A 204 -30.00 -34.06 17.66
CA GLN A 204 -30.60 -34.45 18.94
C GLN A 204 -30.46 -33.33 19.97
N ALA A 205 -29.25 -32.79 20.16
CA ALA A 205 -29.02 -31.69 21.09
C ALA A 205 -29.83 -30.43 20.73
N LEU A 206 -30.06 -30.16 19.44
CA LEU A 206 -30.91 -29.07 18.98
C LEU A 206 -32.38 -29.31 19.33
N ARG A 207 -32.91 -30.53 19.12
CA ARG A 207 -34.29 -30.89 19.51
C ARG A 207 -34.50 -30.75 21.01
N GLU A 208 -33.56 -31.25 21.81
CA GLU A 208 -33.61 -31.15 23.27
C GLU A 208 -33.57 -29.70 23.78
N LYS A 209 -32.91 -28.78 23.04
CA LYS A 209 -32.93 -27.35 23.36
C LYS A 209 -34.28 -26.72 23.04
N VAL A 210 -34.83 -26.99 21.84
CA VAL A 210 -36.13 -26.46 21.42
C VAL A 210 -37.27 -26.95 22.31
N GLU A 211 -37.23 -28.21 22.75
CA GLU A 211 -38.23 -28.77 23.68
C GLU A 211 -38.18 -28.13 25.08
N LYS A 212 -37.02 -27.63 25.50
CA LYS A 212 -36.83 -26.96 26.80
C LYS A 212 -37.12 -25.47 26.74
N GLU A 213 -36.81 -24.83 25.62
CA GLU A 213 -37.04 -23.41 25.38
C GLU A 213 -38.41 -23.22 24.70
N ASP A 214 -39.49 -23.28 25.50
CA ASP A 214 -40.88 -22.93 25.10
C ASP A 214 -41.04 -21.42 24.78
N SER A 215 -39.95 -20.72 24.44
CA SER A 215 -39.91 -19.26 24.34
C SER A 215 -40.36 -18.69 23.00
N GLY A 216 -40.72 -19.52 22.02
CA GLY A 216 -41.25 -19.06 20.72
C GLY A 216 -40.27 -18.24 19.86
N GLU A 217 -39.04 -18.02 20.33
CA GLU A 217 -37.96 -17.48 19.51
C GLU A 217 -37.49 -18.57 18.55
N ILE A 218 -37.89 -18.43 17.28
CA ILE A 218 -37.46 -19.34 16.22
C ILE A 218 -35.94 -19.22 16.10
N PHE A 219 -35.23 -20.13 16.77
CA PHE A 219 -33.78 -20.24 16.75
C PHE A 219 -33.34 -20.60 15.33
N ARG A 220 -33.04 -19.59 14.51
CA ARG A 220 -32.59 -19.80 13.12
C ARG A 220 -31.09 -20.02 13.09
N GLN A 221 -30.69 -21.26 12.76
CA GLN A 221 -29.40 -21.51 12.14
C GLN A 221 -29.25 -20.58 10.93
N SER A 222 -28.09 -19.90 10.80
CA SER A 222 -27.78 -19.14 9.58
C SER A 222 -27.70 -20.08 8.36
N ARG A 223 -27.26 -21.34 8.55
CA ARG A 223 -27.19 -22.36 7.49
C ARG A 223 -27.46 -23.75 8.02
N SER A 224 -28.21 -24.54 7.26
CA SER A 224 -28.39 -25.97 7.51
C SER A 224 -27.10 -26.73 7.20
N ILE A 225 -26.85 -27.81 7.97
CA ILE A 225 -25.74 -28.73 7.70
C ILE A 225 -26.14 -29.61 6.50
N PRO A 226 -25.36 -29.61 5.40
CA PRO A 226 -25.65 -30.48 4.26
C PRO A 226 -25.84 -31.96 4.66
N SER A 227 -26.64 -32.71 3.90
CA SER A 227 -26.98 -34.10 4.21
C SER A 227 -25.81 -35.07 4.11
N ASP A 228 -24.80 -34.70 3.34
CA ASP A 228 -23.59 -35.47 3.04
C ASP A 228 -22.43 -35.21 4.01
N VAL A 229 -22.58 -34.27 4.95
CA VAL A 229 -21.57 -34.04 6.00
C VAL A 229 -21.56 -35.23 6.95
N THR A 230 -20.47 -36.00 6.91
CA THR A 230 -20.18 -37.10 7.85
C THR A 230 -19.09 -36.70 8.83
N GLY A 231 -19.18 -37.18 10.06
CA GLY A 231 -18.18 -36.97 11.11
C GLY A 231 -18.54 -35.82 12.08
N PRO A 232 -17.55 -35.27 12.78
CA PRO A 232 -17.76 -34.33 13.88
C PRO A 232 -18.33 -33.00 13.37
N ILE A 233 -19.30 -32.46 14.10
CA ILE A 233 -19.89 -31.15 13.82
C ILE A 233 -19.38 -30.15 14.84
N ARG A 234 -18.77 -29.07 14.37
CA ARG A 234 -18.31 -27.96 15.20
C ARG A 234 -19.18 -26.73 14.99
N ILE A 235 -19.78 -26.25 16.07
CA ILE A 235 -20.68 -25.10 16.08
C ILE A 235 -20.05 -23.97 16.87
N ILE A 236 -20.02 -22.80 16.24
CA ILE A 236 -19.68 -21.55 16.91
C ILE A 236 -20.97 -20.82 17.22
N THR A 237 -21.15 -20.47 18.49
CA THR A 237 -22.29 -19.68 18.96
C THR A 237 -21.77 -18.35 19.48
N VAL A 238 -22.18 -17.26 18.85
CA VAL A 238 -22.14 -15.93 19.47
C VAL A 238 -23.48 -15.75 20.15
N GLU A 239 -23.47 -15.66 21.49
CA GLU A 239 -24.68 -15.64 22.32
C GLU A 239 -25.57 -14.40 22.06
N ASP A 240 -26.58 -14.15 22.91
CA ASP A 240 -27.64 -13.14 22.69
C ASP A 240 -28.40 -13.35 21.36
N GLY A 241 -28.46 -14.60 20.91
CA GLY A 241 -29.04 -14.94 19.61
C GLY A 241 -28.37 -14.21 18.45
N ILE A 242 -27.09 -13.83 18.55
CA ILE A 242 -26.36 -13.10 17.49
C ILE A 242 -26.01 -14.04 16.34
N ASP A 243 -25.28 -15.11 16.57
CA ASP A 243 -24.89 -16.04 15.50
C ASP A 243 -24.83 -17.48 16.01
N GLN A 244 -25.21 -18.42 15.17
CA GLN A 244 -24.90 -19.83 15.35
C GLN A 244 -24.71 -20.50 14.00
N CYS A 245 -23.50 -20.99 13.75
CA CYS A 245 -23.17 -21.63 12.48
C CYS A 245 -22.04 -22.65 12.61
N THR A 246 -21.91 -23.49 11.59
CA THR A 246 -20.78 -24.39 11.44
C THR A 246 -19.52 -23.62 11.06
N CYS A 247 -18.49 -23.68 11.89
CA CYS A 247 -17.21 -23.07 11.56
C CYS A 247 -16.06 -23.92 12.11
N CYS A 248 -14.97 -24.03 11.34
CA CYS A 248 -13.77 -24.75 11.73
C CYS A 248 -12.66 -23.83 12.28
N GLY A 249 -12.79 -22.51 12.12
CA GLY A 249 -11.72 -21.56 12.47
C GLY A 249 -11.57 -21.30 13.96
N THR A 250 -10.58 -20.47 14.29
CA THR A 250 -10.26 -20.11 15.68
C THR A 250 -11.00 -18.83 16.07
N HIS A 251 -11.57 -18.80 17.27
CA HIS A 251 -12.40 -17.70 17.75
C HIS A 251 -11.95 -17.21 19.13
N VAL A 252 -12.24 -15.94 19.42
CA VAL A 252 -12.19 -15.40 20.79
C VAL A 252 -13.23 -16.10 21.67
N SER A 253 -13.10 -16.00 23.00
CA SER A 253 -14.07 -16.58 23.95
C SER A 253 -15.18 -15.62 24.33
N ASN A 254 -14.99 -14.32 24.09
CA ASN A 254 -16.02 -13.30 24.25
C ASN A 254 -15.70 -12.09 23.36
N LEU A 255 -16.71 -11.30 23.01
CA LEU A 255 -16.55 -10.20 22.06
C LEU A 255 -15.68 -9.03 22.58
N THR A 256 -15.46 -8.83 23.88
CA THR A 256 -14.55 -7.75 24.35
C THR A 256 -13.12 -7.91 23.87
N GLN A 257 -12.72 -9.15 23.56
CA GLN A 257 -11.39 -9.44 23.02
C GLN A 257 -11.21 -8.89 21.60
N LEU A 258 -12.29 -8.48 20.92
CA LEU A 258 -12.25 -7.71 19.68
C LEU A 258 -11.85 -6.25 19.91
N GLN A 259 -11.99 -5.74 21.13
CA GLN A 259 -11.84 -4.34 21.54
C GLN A 259 -12.86 -3.41 20.87
N MET A 260 -12.79 -3.29 19.55
CA MET A 260 -13.71 -2.53 18.70
C MET A 260 -13.67 -3.12 17.29
N ILE A 261 -14.77 -2.97 16.55
CA ILE A 261 -14.77 -3.13 15.09
C ILE A 261 -14.99 -1.77 14.43
N LYS A 262 -14.19 -1.47 13.40
CA LYS A 262 -14.38 -0.29 12.55
C LYS A 262 -14.72 -0.74 11.13
N LEU A 263 -15.85 -0.29 10.61
CA LEU A 263 -16.23 -0.43 9.22
C LEU A 263 -15.59 0.71 8.41
N LEU A 264 -15.00 0.35 7.28
CA LEU A 264 -14.16 1.23 6.48
C LEU A 264 -14.86 1.61 5.17
N HIS A 265 -14.17 1.46 4.04
CA HIS A 265 -14.68 1.72 2.71
C HIS A 265 -15.43 0.51 2.14
N GLN A 266 -16.09 0.76 1.03
CA GLN A 266 -16.92 -0.18 0.29
C GLN A 266 -16.42 -0.25 -1.16
N GLU A 267 -16.23 -1.46 -1.69
CA GLU A 267 -15.91 -1.70 -3.09
C GLU A 267 -17.01 -2.52 -3.76
N THR A 268 -17.61 -2.00 -4.83
CA THR A 268 -18.61 -2.73 -5.62
C THR A 268 -17.97 -3.33 -6.87
N LYS A 269 -18.37 -4.55 -7.23
CA LYS A 269 -17.94 -5.23 -8.46
C LYS A 269 -19.06 -6.15 -8.96
N GLY A 270 -19.65 -5.81 -10.10
CA GLY A 270 -20.83 -6.51 -10.62
C GLY A 270 -21.95 -6.52 -9.57
N ASP A 271 -22.47 -7.69 -9.26
CA ASP A 271 -23.58 -7.87 -8.31
C ASP A 271 -23.12 -8.06 -6.86
N THR A 272 -21.86 -7.71 -6.55
CA THR A 272 -21.27 -7.90 -5.22
C THR A 272 -20.66 -6.64 -4.63
N LEU A 273 -20.71 -6.57 -3.30
CA LEU A 273 -20.15 -5.50 -2.48
C LEU A 273 -19.18 -6.12 -1.48
N LYS A 274 -17.95 -5.59 -1.43
CA LYS A 274 -17.02 -5.83 -0.34
C LYS A 274 -17.17 -4.73 0.71
N LEU A 275 -17.53 -5.12 1.92
CA LEU A 275 -17.54 -4.24 3.09
C LEU A 275 -16.28 -4.52 3.93
N PHE A 276 -15.35 -3.56 3.95
CA PHE A 276 -14.09 -3.70 4.65
C PHE A 276 -14.21 -3.35 6.13
N PHE A 277 -13.52 -4.11 6.98
CA PHE A 277 -13.47 -3.88 8.42
C PHE A 277 -12.09 -4.20 9.01
N VAL A 278 -11.83 -3.64 10.19
CA VAL A 278 -10.65 -3.92 11.01
C VAL A 278 -11.04 -3.97 12.48
N THR A 279 -10.35 -4.78 13.27
CA THR A 279 -10.64 -4.98 14.70
C THR A 279 -9.38 -5.27 15.52
N GLY A 280 -9.50 -5.28 16.84
CA GLY A 280 -8.48 -5.75 17.76
C GLY A 280 -7.15 -5.01 17.70
N ASP A 281 -6.05 -5.73 17.90
CA ASP A 281 -4.70 -5.15 17.94
C ASP A 281 -4.29 -4.53 16.60
N ARG A 282 -4.91 -5.00 15.51
CA ARG A 282 -4.71 -4.42 14.18
C ARG A 282 -5.36 -3.06 14.06
N LEU A 283 -6.53 -2.85 14.64
CA LEU A 283 -7.18 -1.54 14.72
C LEU A 283 -6.34 -0.58 15.60
N CYS A 284 -5.78 -1.05 16.72
CA CYS A 284 -4.89 -0.22 17.54
C CYS A 284 -3.66 0.26 16.77
N ARG A 285 -3.01 -0.63 16.01
CA ARG A 285 -1.89 -0.27 15.12
C ARG A 285 -2.32 0.70 14.04
N TYR A 286 -3.45 0.43 13.37
CA TYR A 286 -4.00 1.30 12.34
C TYR A 286 -4.29 2.72 12.86
N TYR A 287 -4.90 2.84 14.04
CA TYR A 287 -5.11 4.12 14.71
C TYR A 287 -3.80 4.82 15.05
N GLY A 288 -2.81 4.08 15.57
CA GLY A 288 -1.48 4.60 15.84
C GLY A 288 -0.82 5.18 14.59
N ASP A 289 -0.86 4.46 13.46
CA ASP A 289 -0.30 4.90 12.18
C ASP A 289 -1.00 6.16 11.65
N MET A 290 -2.31 6.29 11.85
CA MET A 290 -3.05 7.51 11.52
C MET A 290 -2.62 8.67 12.42
N TYR A 291 -2.59 8.46 13.74
CA TYR A 291 -2.21 9.47 14.72
C TYR A 291 -0.77 10.01 14.50
N PHE A 292 0.20 9.12 14.22
CA PHE A 292 1.57 9.54 13.97
C PHE A 292 1.69 10.33 12.66
N ARG A 293 0.99 9.90 11.60
CA ARG A 293 0.93 10.64 10.34
C ARG A 293 0.34 12.03 10.53
N GLU A 294 -0.73 12.14 11.32
CA GLU A 294 -1.31 13.44 11.66
C GLU A 294 -0.31 14.32 12.44
N LYS A 295 0.38 13.76 13.43
CA LYS A 295 1.41 14.48 14.19
C LYS A 295 2.56 14.99 13.32
N GLU A 296 2.97 14.22 12.31
CA GLU A 296 3.97 14.67 11.32
C GLU A 296 3.42 15.79 10.43
N LEU A 297 2.17 15.65 9.97
CA LEU A 297 1.49 16.67 9.16
C LEU A 297 1.32 18.00 9.89
N MET A 298 1.22 18.02 11.23
CA MET A 298 1.21 19.28 11.98
C MET A 298 2.46 20.12 11.69
N LYS A 299 3.65 19.50 11.62
CA LYS A 299 4.89 20.22 11.32
C LYS A 299 4.88 20.71 9.88
N GLU A 300 4.51 19.82 8.97
CA GLU A 300 4.50 20.14 7.55
C GLU A 300 3.51 21.24 7.26
N LEU A 301 2.32 21.27 7.87
CA LEU A 301 1.23 22.23 7.63
C LEU A 301 1.30 23.50 8.51
N GLY A 302 2.45 23.80 9.11
CA GLY A 302 2.68 25.09 9.79
C GLY A 302 2.15 25.14 11.23
N GLY A 303 2.12 24.00 11.91
CA GLY A 303 1.73 23.87 13.32
C GLY A 303 0.22 23.88 13.55
N VAL A 304 -0.60 23.77 12.50
CA VAL A 304 -2.06 23.67 12.64
C VAL A 304 -2.47 22.34 13.27
N ARG A 305 -3.66 22.30 13.87
CA ARG A 305 -4.24 21.07 14.42
C ARG A 305 -4.91 20.22 13.31
N PRO A 306 -5.13 18.90 13.50
CA PRO A 306 -5.64 17.99 12.47
C PRO A 306 -6.93 18.44 11.78
N GLU A 307 -7.80 19.09 12.54
CA GLU A 307 -9.12 19.58 12.13
C GLU A 307 -8.99 20.69 11.08
N GLU A 308 -7.85 21.38 11.07
CA GLU A 308 -7.50 22.46 10.16
C GLU A 308 -6.62 22.00 8.99
N PHE A 309 -6.26 20.71 8.91
CA PHE A 309 -5.34 20.21 7.86
C PHE A 309 -5.84 20.48 6.45
N VAL A 310 -7.13 20.24 6.21
CA VAL A 310 -7.73 20.48 4.90
C VAL A 310 -7.69 21.97 4.56
N ALA A 311 -8.06 22.84 5.51
CA ALA A 311 -8.04 24.29 5.33
C ALA A 311 -6.62 24.80 5.07
N ALA A 312 -5.63 24.32 5.83
CA ALA A 312 -4.22 24.66 5.67
C ALA A 312 -3.66 24.19 4.33
N ALA A 313 -3.98 22.97 3.91
CA ALA A 313 -3.57 22.44 2.61
C ALA A 313 -4.17 23.25 1.44
N VAL A 314 -5.47 23.57 1.51
CA VAL A 314 -6.14 24.41 0.51
C VAL A 314 -5.54 25.82 0.46
N LYS A 315 -5.28 26.43 1.62
CA LYS A 315 -4.64 27.76 1.71
C LYS A 315 -3.26 27.76 1.05
N ARG A 316 -2.42 26.77 1.35
CA ARG A 316 -1.11 26.64 0.73
C ARG A 316 -1.18 26.42 -0.77
N GLY A 317 -2.14 25.63 -1.25
CA GLY A 317 -2.39 25.47 -2.68
C GLY A 317 -2.70 26.80 -3.38
N LYS A 318 -3.50 27.66 -2.74
CA LYS A 318 -3.80 29.01 -3.24
C LYS A 318 -2.58 29.92 -3.21
N GLU A 319 -1.84 29.94 -2.10
CA GLU A 319 -0.60 30.73 -1.96
C GLU A 319 0.43 30.32 -3.02
N TYR A 320 0.57 29.02 -3.31
CA TYR A 320 1.44 28.52 -4.37
C TYR A 320 1.03 29.08 -5.75
N ALA A 321 -0.27 29.02 -6.09
CA ALA A 321 -0.78 29.54 -7.35
C ALA A 321 -0.60 31.07 -7.48
N ASP A 322 -0.80 31.82 -6.38
CA ASP A 322 -0.57 33.27 -6.35
C ASP A 322 0.91 33.61 -6.52
N MET A 323 1.80 32.85 -5.89
CA MET A 323 3.25 33.01 -6.05
C MET A 323 3.70 32.69 -7.48
N GLU A 324 3.14 31.67 -8.12
CA GLU A 324 3.41 31.37 -9.54
C GLU A 324 2.98 32.53 -10.45
N LYS A 325 1.78 33.10 -10.22
CA LYS A 325 1.30 34.27 -10.97
C LYS A 325 2.18 35.49 -10.77
N ARG A 326 2.61 35.76 -9.54
CA ARG A 326 3.53 36.87 -9.22
C ARG A 326 4.89 36.67 -9.89
N LEU A 327 5.44 35.45 -9.85
CA LEU A 327 6.69 35.12 -10.52
C LEU A 327 6.59 35.37 -12.02
N LYS A 328 5.48 34.98 -12.66
CA LYS A 328 5.24 35.25 -14.08
C LYS A 328 5.18 36.75 -14.39
N ASN A 329 4.45 37.53 -13.59
CA ASN A 329 4.34 38.98 -13.79
C ASN A 329 5.70 39.69 -13.61
N LEU A 330 6.43 39.35 -12.54
CA LEU A 330 7.77 39.90 -12.31
C LEU A 330 8.76 39.49 -13.39
N THR A 331 8.63 38.28 -13.93
CA THR A 331 9.43 37.83 -15.08
C THR A 331 9.14 38.70 -16.30
N LEU A 332 7.88 39.05 -16.58
CA LEU A 332 7.50 39.94 -17.67
C LEU A 332 8.04 41.38 -17.49
N GLU A 333 7.96 41.92 -16.28
CA GLU A 333 8.51 43.25 -15.97
C GLU A 333 10.03 43.27 -16.13
N LEU A 334 10.70 42.23 -15.61
CA LEU A 334 12.14 42.06 -15.77
C LEU A 334 12.53 41.91 -17.24
N MET A 335 11.76 41.16 -18.04
CA MET A 335 11.99 41.03 -19.49
C MET A 335 12.02 42.40 -20.15
N LYS A 336 11.09 43.29 -19.81
CA LYS A 336 11.00 44.64 -20.37
C LYS A 336 12.21 45.49 -19.95
N ALA A 337 12.51 45.55 -18.66
CA ALA A 337 13.60 46.37 -18.14
C ALA A 337 14.97 45.92 -18.69
N GLU A 338 15.23 44.61 -18.74
CA GLU A 338 16.47 44.07 -19.28
C GLU A 338 16.55 44.26 -20.80
N SER A 339 15.43 44.16 -21.52
CA SER A 339 15.41 44.49 -22.95
C SER A 339 15.79 45.94 -23.19
N GLU A 340 15.22 46.89 -22.44
CA GLU A 340 15.54 48.32 -22.57
C GLU A 340 17.03 48.59 -22.29
N LYS A 341 17.59 47.98 -21.24
CA LYS A 341 19.00 48.07 -20.90
C LYS A 341 19.90 47.51 -22.00
N LEU A 342 19.66 46.28 -22.46
CA LEU A 342 20.48 45.66 -23.51
C LEU A 342 20.36 46.40 -24.84
N ILE A 343 19.21 46.98 -25.16
CA ILE A 343 19.04 47.82 -26.34
C ILE A 343 19.85 49.11 -26.21
N ALA A 344 19.89 49.74 -25.03
CA ALA A 344 20.72 50.91 -24.80
C ALA A 344 22.22 50.59 -24.94
N GLU A 345 22.66 49.47 -24.36
CA GLU A 345 24.04 48.96 -24.50
C GLU A 345 24.37 48.65 -25.97
N ALA A 346 23.45 48.01 -26.70
CA ALA A 346 23.60 47.72 -28.12
C ALA A 346 23.77 49.00 -28.95
N LYS A 347 22.93 50.01 -28.72
CA LYS A 347 23.00 51.30 -29.43
C LYS A 347 24.29 52.05 -29.13
N ALA A 348 24.74 52.06 -27.88
CA ALA A 348 25.99 52.68 -27.48
C ALA A 348 27.19 52.00 -28.16
N SER A 349 27.24 50.66 -28.11
CA SER A 349 28.33 49.89 -28.73
C SER A 349 28.36 50.03 -30.26
N LEU A 350 27.21 50.17 -30.92
CA LEU A 350 27.16 50.46 -32.36
C LEU A 350 27.67 51.87 -32.70
N ALA A 351 27.46 52.87 -31.83
CA ALA A 351 27.91 54.24 -32.05
C ALA A 351 29.44 54.41 -31.92
N GLU A 352 30.10 53.57 -31.12
CA GLU A 352 31.56 53.61 -30.93
C GLU A 352 32.35 53.10 -32.17
N GLY A 353 31.69 52.48 -33.14
CA GLY A 353 32.25 52.16 -34.47
C GLY A 353 33.35 51.09 -34.51
N ALA A 354 33.93 50.69 -33.39
CA ALA A 354 34.93 49.63 -33.29
C ALA A 354 34.26 48.26 -33.02
N GLY A 355 34.56 47.24 -33.82
CA GLY A 355 34.21 45.83 -33.55
C GLY A 355 32.73 45.42 -33.74
N GLY A 356 31.82 46.38 -33.90
CA GLY A 356 30.44 46.13 -34.29
C GLY A 356 29.58 45.55 -33.17
N GLY A 357 29.19 46.38 -32.20
CA GLY A 357 27.95 46.21 -31.45
C GLY A 357 27.68 44.82 -30.88
N ILE A 358 28.58 44.26 -30.05
CA ILE A 358 28.34 42.97 -29.38
C ILE A 358 27.78 43.20 -27.98
N VAL A 359 26.62 42.61 -27.69
CA VAL A 359 26.03 42.59 -26.34
C VAL A 359 26.04 41.17 -25.79
N VAL A 360 26.42 41.02 -24.52
CA VAL A 360 26.45 39.73 -23.82
C VAL A 360 25.52 39.77 -22.63
N TYR A 361 24.68 38.75 -22.47
CA TYR A 361 23.80 38.68 -21.31
C TYR A 361 23.61 37.25 -20.84
N ARG A 362 23.69 37.05 -19.53
CA ARG A 362 23.45 35.74 -18.91
C ARG A 362 22.64 35.86 -17.64
N ARG A 363 21.69 34.92 -17.50
CA ARG A 363 20.89 34.77 -16.29
C ARG A 363 20.47 33.31 -16.11
N ASP A 364 20.52 32.80 -14.87
CA ASP A 364 20.29 31.38 -14.58
C ASP A 364 19.01 31.12 -13.74
N ASP A 365 18.17 32.14 -13.53
CA ASP A 365 16.92 32.09 -12.76
C ASP A 365 15.65 32.21 -13.64
N VAL A 366 15.82 32.27 -14.97
CA VAL A 366 14.72 32.44 -15.94
C VAL A 366 14.84 31.47 -17.11
N GLY A 367 13.70 31.17 -17.74
CA GLY A 367 13.58 30.16 -18.80
C GLY A 367 13.79 30.72 -20.22
N GLY A 368 13.63 29.83 -21.22
CA GLY A 368 13.85 30.20 -22.62
C GLY A 368 12.89 31.26 -23.17
N ASP A 369 11.67 31.38 -22.63
CA ASP A 369 10.71 32.40 -23.05
C ASP A 369 11.18 33.82 -22.76
N PHE A 370 11.88 34.00 -21.63
CA PHE A 370 12.55 35.25 -21.26
C PHE A 370 13.55 35.67 -22.33
N PHE A 371 14.43 34.73 -22.72
CA PHE A 371 15.48 34.98 -23.70
C PHE A 371 14.98 35.08 -25.14
N ASN A 372 13.89 34.40 -25.48
CA ASN A 372 13.23 34.56 -26.77
C ASN A 372 12.71 35.99 -26.94
N ALA A 373 12.08 36.56 -25.90
CA ALA A 373 11.59 37.93 -25.96
C ALA A 373 12.74 38.95 -26.01
N LEU A 374 13.81 38.75 -25.23
CA LEU A 374 15.02 39.58 -25.32
C LEU A 374 15.59 39.59 -26.74
N ARG A 375 15.70 38.41 -27.36
CA ARG A 375 16.11 38.30 -28.76
C ARG A 375 15.24 39.14 -29.65
N ASP A 376 13.93 38.98 -29.55
CA ASP A 376 12.99 39.64 -30.46
C ASP A 376 13.04 41.16 -30.28
N ALA A 377 13.15 41.64 -29.05
CA ALA A 377 13.31 43.06 -28.73
C ALA A 377 14.63 43.63 -29.28
N ILE A 378 15.76 42.94 -29.07
CA ILE A 378 17.07 43.37 -29.59
C ILE A 378 17.07 43.39 -31.12
N ARG A 379 16.58 42.32 -31.77
CA ARG A 379 16.51 42.24 -33.25
C ARG A 379 15.64 43.34 -33.84
N GLN A 380 14.54 43.71 -33.18
CA GLN A 380 13.66 44.76 -33.64
C GLN A 380 14.30 46.14 -33.49
N ALA A 381 14.98 46.41 -32.37
CA ALA A 381 15.53 47.73 -32.07
C ALA A 381 16.92 47.97 -32.70
N CYS A 382 17.73 46.93 -32.81
CA CYS A 382 19.13 46.97 -33.25
C CYS A 382 19.46 45.73 -34.11
N PRO A 383 18.93 45.59 -35.34
CA PRO A 383 19.11 44.38 -36.16
C PRO A 383 20.58 44.10 -36.53
N GLU A 384 21.42 45.14 -36.57
CA GLU A 384 22.86 45.06 -36.88
C GLU A 384 23.73 44.61 -35.68
N CYS A 385 23.16 44.64 -34.47
CA CYS A 385 23.84 44.24 -33.24
C CYS A 385 23.95 42.71 -33.17
N LEU A 386 25.13 42.24 -32.77
CA LEU A 386 25.32 40.85 -32.37
C LEU A 386 24.99 40.74 -30.88
N ALA A 387 24.15 39.78 -30.48
CA ALA A 387 23.99 39.46 -29.07
C ALA A 387 24.28 37.98 -28.79
N VAL A 388 25.04 37.73 -27.73
CA VAL A 388 25.29 36.38 -27.20
C VAL A 388 24.59 36.28 -25.85
N LEU A 389 23.56 35.44 -25.79
CA LEU A 389 22.71 35.29 -24.62
C LEU A 389 22.82 33.87 -24.07
N ALA A 390 22.89 33.70 -22.74
CA ALA A 390 22.96 32.37 -22.12
C ALA A 390 22.11 32.24 -20.86
N TRP A 391 21.62 31.03 -20.61
CA TRP A 391 20.87 30.70 -19.40
C TRP A 391 20.96 29.25 -19.04
N GLY A 392 20.86 28.94 -17.76
CA GLY A 392 20.72 27.59 -17.26
C GLY A 392 19.74 27.51 -16.11
N SER A 393 19.57 26.31 -15.56
CA SER A 393 18.87 26.11 -14.30
C SER A 393 19.88 25.56 -13.31
N PRO A 394 20.18 26.27 -12.21
CA PRO A 394 21.06 25.73 -11.20
C PRO A 394 20.41 24.51 -10.58
N VAL A 395 21.21 23.47 -10.38
CA VAL A 395 20.80 22.35 -9.53
C VAL A 395 20.58 22.93 -8.14
N ALA A 396 19.48 22.55 -7.49
CA ALA A 396 19.16 22.96 -6.12
C ALA A 396 20.22 22.43 -5.13
N THR A 397 21.40 23.02 -5.14
CA THR A 397 22.40 22.88 -4.08
C THR A 397 22.28 24.14 -3.25
N THR A 398 21.59 24.02 -2.11
CA THR A 398 21.55 25.03 -1.07
C THR A 398 22.99 25.32 -0.63
N THR A 399 23.57 26.43 -1.11
CA THR A 399 24.77 26.99 -0.47
C THR A 399 24.34 27.69 0.80
N ALA A 400 25.25 27.78 1.78
CA ALA A 400 25.00 28.29 3.14
C ALA A 400 24.54 29.76 3.23
N GLY A 401 24.29 30.44 2.10
CA GLY A 401 23.78 31.82 2.05
C GLY A 401 22.49 31.99 1.23
N GLY A 402 21.82 30.91 0.80
CA GLY A 402 20.56 30.99 0.06
C GLY A 402 20.66 31.52 -1.38
N ALA A 403 21.85 31.88 -1.85
CA ALA A 403 22.07 32.24 -3.25
C ALA A 403 21.99 30.99 -4.14
N LEU A 404 21.15 31.04 -5.18
CA LEU A 404 21.21 30.08 -6.27
C LEU A 404 22.60 30.16 -6.90
N GLY A 405 23.35 29.06 -6.92
CA GLY A 405 24.63 28.99 -7.62
C GLY A 405 24.47 29.25 -9.11
N ARG A 406 25.57 29.50 -9.83
CA ARG A 406 25.54 29.55 -11.30
C ARG A 406 25.31 28.16 -11.89
N ALA A 407 24.50 28.09 -12.94
CA ALA A 407 24.30 26.86 -13.68
C ALA A 407 25.59 26.42 -14.37
N LYS A 408 25.96 25.14 -14.22
CA LYS A 408 27.16 24.57 -14.89
C LYS A 408 26.91 24.29 -16.37
N THR A 409 25.68 23.90 -16.71
CA THR A 409 25.25 23.65 -18.08
C THR A 409 23.99 24.46 -18.37
N GLY A 410 23.78 24.76 -19.64
CA GLY A 410 22.62 25.55 -20.04
C GLY A 410 22.50 25.70 -21.54
N GLN A 411 21.64 26.61 -21.96
CA GLN A 411 21.44 26.99 -23.35
C GLN A 411 22.13 28.33 -23.62
N PHE A 412 22.48 28.55 -24.87
CA PHE A 412 22.92 29.84 -25.36
C PHE A 412 22.32 30.12 -26.73
N MET A 413 22.28 31.39 -27.10
CA MET A 413 21.94 31.81 -28.45
C MET A 413 22.84 32.95 -28.91
N VAL A 414 23.09 32.99 -30.22
CA VAL A 414 23.79 34.07 -30.91
C VAL A 414 22.83 34.66 -31.94
N ILE A 415 22.57 35.95 -31.85
CA ILE A 415 21.57 36.65 -32.65
C ILE A 415 22.21 37.87 -33.32
N GLY A 416 21.71 38.28 -34.47
CA GLY A 416 22.25 39.39 -35.27
C GLY A 416 22.19 39.08 -36.77
N PRO A 417 22.93 39.82 -37.61
CA PRO A 417 23.05 39.56 -39.05
C PRO A 417 23.58 38.15 -39.33
N THR A 418 23.00 37.45 -40.32
CA THR A 418 23.25 36.03 -40.56
C THR A 418 24.72 35.70 -40.77
N ASP A 419 25.41 36.48 -41.61
CA ASP A 419 26.85 36.36 -41.90
C ASP A 419 27.71 36.51 -40.64
N ARG A 420 27.39 37.50 -39.80
CA ARG A 420 28.10 37.75 -38.55
C ARG A 420 27.85 36.65 -37.52
N VAL A 421 26.62 36.16 -37.41
CA VAL A 421 26.26 35.04 -36.53
C VAL A 421 26.99 33.76 -36.95
N GLU A 422 27.04 33.46 -38.26
CA GLU A 422 27.76 32.29 -38.80
C GLU A 422 29.27 32.36 -38.51
N SER A 423 29.86 33.56 -38.56
CA SER A 423 31.26 33.76 -38.19
C SER A 423 31.51 33.60 -36.68
N LEU A 424 30.57 34.04 -35.83
CA LEU A 424 30.78 34.06 -34.38
C LEU A 424 30.40 32.76 -33.68
N ALA A 425 29.32 32.10 -34.13
CA ALA A 425 28.74 30.94 -33.46
C ALA A 425 29.72 29.76 -33.23
N PRO A 426 30.65 29.42 -34.15
CA PRO A 426 31.64 28.37 -33.91
C PRO A 426 32.56 28.70 -32.73
N SER A 427 32.97 29.96 -32.58
CA SER A 427 33.81 30.41 -31.46
C SER A 427 33.07 30.32 -30.13
N VAL A 428 31.79 30.70 -30.12
CA VAL A 428 30.92 30.56 -28.93
C VAL A 428 30.73 29.08 -28.57
N CYS A 429 30.46 28.22 -29.56
CA CYS A 429 30.30 26.78 -29.33
C CYS A 429 31.57 26.14 -28.75
N MET A 430 32.73 26.50 -29.30
CA MET A 430 34.02 25.98 -28.80
C MET A 430 34.27 26.43 -27.36
N ALA A 431 34.05 27.70 -27.04
CA ALA A 431 34.28 28.25 -25.70
C ALA A 431 33.33 27.65 -24.64
N LEU A 432 32.12 27.29 -25.04
CA LEU A 432 31.12 26.67 -24.16
C LEU A 432 31.07 25.15 -24.31
N GLU A 433 32.04 24.52 -24.99
CA GLU A 433 32.07 23.06 -25.23
C GLU A 433 30.72 22.51 -25.73
N GLY A 434 30.03 23.31 -26.54
CA GLY A 434 28.62 23.17 -26.82
C GLY A 434 28.32 22.64 -28.22
N LYS A 435 27.06 22.29 -28.42
CA LYS A 435 26.49 21.94 -29.73
C LYS A 435 25.23 22.75 -29.97
N GLY A 436 24.97 23.10 -31.22
CA GLY A 436 23.81 23.88 -31.61
C GLY A 436 23.59 23.85 -33.10
N GLY A 437 22.72 24.75 -33.57
CA GLY A 437 22.44 24.91 -34.98
C GLY A 437 21.91 26.29 -35.30
N MET A 438 22.07 26.66 -36.58
CA MET A 438 21.47 27.86 -37.15
C MET A 438 19.97 27.70 -37.34
N SER A 439 19.26 28.80 -37.23
CA SER A 439 17.84 28.94 -37.54
C SER A 439 17.56 30.34 -38.08
N LYS A 440 16.34 30.60 -38.54
CA LYS A 440 15.88 31.96 -38.89
C LYS A 440 15.94 32.97 -37.73
N TYR A 441 16.13 32.47 -36.51
CA TYR A 441 16.25 33.27 -35.29
C TYR A 441 17.70 33.45 -34.81
N GLY A 442 18.69 33.05 -35.61
CA GLY A 442 20.10 33.00 -35.24
C GLY A 442 20.52 31.59 -34.82
N TYR A 443 21.66 31.49 -34.14
CA TYR A 443 22.22 30.24 -33.65
C TYR A 443 21.70 29.92 -32.25
N ARG A 444 21.30 28.68 -31.98
CA ARG A 444 20.93 28.22 -30.63
C ARG A 444 21.62 26.93 -30.31
N GLY A 445 22.13 26.83 -29.08
CA GLY A 445 22.86 25.65 -28.63
C GLY A 445 22.71 25.37 -27.14
N LYS A 446 23.35 24.29 -26.71
CA LYS A 446 23.53 23.91 -25.32
C LYS A 446 25.01 23.65 -25.07
N GLY A 447 25.49 24.00 -23.87
CA GLY A 447 26.90 23.87 -23.53
C GLY A 447 27.21 24.01 -22.05
N ASN A 448 28.50 23.94 -21.76
CA ASN A 448 29.13 24.19 -20.47
C ASN A 448 29.27 25.70 -20.24
N LEU A 449 28.46 26.23 -19.33
CA LEU A 449 28.46 27.66 -18.99
C LEU A 449 29.60 28.06 -18.04
N ALA A 450 30.47 27.13 -17.62
CA ALA A 450 31.69 27.47 -16.89
C ALA A 450 32.67 28.31 -17.75
N GLY A 451 32.62 28.14 -19.08
CA GLY A 451 33.43 28.93 -20.02
C GLY A 451 32.91 30.34 -20.29
N TRP A 452 31.75 30.72 -19.72
CA TRP A 452 31.06 31.98 -20.04
C TRP A 452 31.89 33.23 -19.79
N ASP A 453 32.51 33.36 -18.61
CA ASP A 453 33.23 34.59 -18.26
C ASP A 453 34.47 34.79 -19.17
N LYS A 454 35.15 33.70 -19.53
CA LYS A 454 36.26 33.72 -20.50
C LYS A 454 35.78 34.09 -21.90
N LEU A 455 34.61 33.57 -22.31
CA LEU A 455 33.99 33.94 -23.58
C LEU A 455 33.67 35.43 -23.62
N VAL A 456 33.03 35.97 -22.58
CA VAL A 456 32.69 37.40 -22.48
C VAL A 456 33.92 38.29 -22.61
N GLN A 457 35.01 37.97 -21.90
CA GLN A 457 36.27 38.70 -22.02
C GLN A 457 36.81 38.70 -23.45
N LYS A 458 36.75 37.55 -24.13
CA LYS A 458 37.21 37.43 -25.53
C LYS A 458 36.35 38.25 -26.50
N LEU A 459 35.03 38.29 -26.29
CA LEU A 459 34.08 38.98 -27.15
C LEU A 459 34.12 40.50 -27.02
N LEU A 460 34.42 41.02 -25.82
CA LEU A 460 34.44 42.47 -25.56
C LEU A 460 35.81 43.12 -25.78
N LEU A 461 36.88 42.32 -25.94
CA LEU A 461 38.22 42.80 -26.27
C LEU A 461 38.54 42.73 -27.78
N SER A 462 37.69 42.03 -28.55
CA SER A 462 37.76 41.93 -30.02
C SER A 462 36.96 43.05 -30.67
#